data_AF-A0A2M7Q771-F1
#
_entry.id   AF-A0A2M7Q771-F1
#
_cell.length_a   1.000
_cell.length_b   1.000
_cell.length_c   1.000
_cell.angle_alpha   90.00
_cell.angle_beta   90.00
_cell.angle_gamma   90.00
#
_symmetry.space_group_name_H-M   'P 1'
#
loop_
_entity.id
_entity.type
_entity.pdbx_description
1 polymer ?
#
loop_
_entity_poly.entity_id
_entity_poly.type
_entity_poly.pdbx_seq_one_letter_code
_entity_poly.pdbx_strand_id
1 'polypeptide(L)'
;MTSPVQEIKERLDIVDFIRSYIPLTPAGKNLKALCPFHREKTPSFMVSPERQMWHCFGSCGEGGDIFKFLMKYENLEFYEALKILAEKAGVELKKISPAEHKQFGILYDISQSAKDFFKKQLEQSTETLNYLKERG
;
A
#
# COMPACT_ATOMS: atom_id res chain seq x y z
N MET A 1 -7.54 2.58 22.15
CA MET A 1 -7.42 3.73 21.24
C MET A 1 -7.31 3.17 19.83
N THR A 2 -8.24 3.55 18.95
CA THR A 2 -8.24 3.15 17.54
C THR A 2 -7.04 3.79 16.84
N SER A 3 -6.32 3.05 15.99
CA SER A 3 -5.18 3.62 15.27
C SER A 3 -5.68 4.64 14.24
N PRO A 4 -4.89 5.66 13.85
CA PRO A 4 -5.30 6.61 12.82
C PRO A 4 -5.68 5.91 11.50
N VAL A 5 -5.00 4.81 11.16
CA VAL A 5 -5.32 3.97 9.99
C VAL A 5 -6.74 3.42 10.07
N GLN A 6 -7.10 2.89 11.24
CA GLN A 6 -8.42 2.30 11.44
C GLN A 6 -9.52 3.38 11.46
N GLU A 7 -9.26 4.53 12.08
CA GLU A 7 -10.19 5.67 12.08
C GLU A 7 -10.44 6.20 10.65
N ILE A 8 -9.40 6.27 9.82
CA ILE A 8 -9.54 6.64 8.40
C ILE A 8 -10.42 5.63 7.66
N LYS A 9 -10.20 4.33 7.87
CA LYS A 9 -11.00 3.25 7.25
C LYS A 9 -12.46 3.24 7.69
N GLU A 10 -12.75 3.74 8.89
CA GLU A 10 -14.11 3.85 9.41
C GLU A 10 -14.84 5.08 8.86
N ARG A 11 -14.11 6.16 8.52
CA ARG A 11 -14.70 7.41 8.03
C ARG A 11 -14.82 7.49 6.51
N LEU A 12 -13.98 6.77 5.77
CA LEU A 12 -13.98 6.80 4.31
C LEU A 12 -14.58 5.52 3.73
N ASP A 13 -15.59 5.69 2.87
CA ASP A 13 -16.13 4.60 2.07
C ASP A 13 -15.28 4.39 0.80
N ILE A 14 -14.88 3.13 0.55
CA ILE A 14 -14.02 2.78 -0.58
C ILE A 14 -14.69 3.01 -1.93
N VAL A 15 -16.01 2.86 -2.03
CA VAL A 15 -16.75 3.05 -3.28
C VAL A 15 -16.73 4.52 -3.65
N ASP A 16 -17.06 5.38 -2.71
CA ASP A 16 -17.06 6.84 -2.93
C ASP A 16 -15.65 7.34 -3.23
N PHE A 17 -14.65 6.82 -2.52
CA PHE A 17 -13.26 7.15 -2.80
C PHE A 17 -12.84 6.74 -4.21
N ILE A 18 -13.01 5.47 -4.61
CA ILE A 18 -12.57 4.98 -5.92
C ILE A 18 -13.37 5.66 -7.05
N ARG A 19 -14.65 5.98 -6.84
CA ARG A 19 -15.47 6.73 -7.80
C ARG A 19 -14.90 8.11 -8.15
N SER A 20 -14.13 8.71 -7.24
CA SER A 20 -13.45 9.98 -7.52
C SER A 20 -12.27 9.85 -8.49
N TYR A 21 -11.74 8.64 -8.69
CA TYR A 21 -10.62 8.36 -9.61
C TYR A 21 -11.08 7.70 -10.91
N ILE A 22 -12.01 6.75 -10.84
CA ILE A 22 -12.45 5.96 -11.98
C ILE A 22 -13.97 5.74 -11.97
N PRO A 23 -14.62 5.66 -13.15
CA PRO A 23 -16.05 5.38 -13.22
C PRO A 23 -16.34 3.93 -12.81
N LEU A 24 -17.19 3.76 -11.81
CA LEU A 24 -17.65 2.45 -11.35
C LEU A 24 -19.07 2.16 -11.87
N THR A 25 -19.28 0.94 -12.36
CA THR A 25 -20.60 0.45 -12.82
C THR A 25 -21.13 -0.65 -11.90
N PRO A 26 -22.44 -0.75 -11.65
CA PRO A 26 -23.00 -1.81 -10.82
C PRO A 26 -22.75 -3.23 -11.38
N ALA A 27 -22.47 -4.18 -10.49
CA ALA A 27 -22.25 -5.60 -10.81
C ALA A 27 -22.77 -6.48 -9.66
N GLY A 28 -24.10 -6.62 -9.58
CA GLY A 28 -24.76 -7.30 -8.46
C GLY A 28 -24.56 -6.55 -7.15
N LYS A 29 -24.01 -7.21 -6.14
CA LYS A 29 -23.67 -6.59 -4.84
C LYS A 29 -22.39 -5.75 -4.86
N ASN A 30 -21.61 -5.87 -5.92
CA ASN A 30 -20.32 -5.20 -6.09
C ASN A 30 -20.41 -4.15 -7.20
N LEU A 31 -19.33 -3.40 -7.39
CA LEU A 31 -19.14 -2.52 -8.53
C LEU A 31 -17.94 -2.99 -9.36
N LYS A 32 -17.95 -2.66 -10.65
CA LYS A 32 -16.90 -3.03 -11.60
C LYS A 32 -16.41 -1.87 -12.44
N ALA A 33 -15.15 -1.95 -12.87
CA ALA A 33 -14.51 -1.05 -13.82
C ALA A 33 -13.43 -1.78 -14.63
N LEU A 34 -12.86 -1.08 -15.63
CA LEU A 34 -11.57 -1.48 -16.20
C LEU A 34 -10.49 -1.21 -15.15
N CYS A 35 -9.54 -2.13 -15.02
CA CYS A 35 -8.45 -1.94 -14.09
C CYS A 35 -7.55 -0.76 -14.50
N PRO A 36 -7.23 0.16 -13.57
CA PRO A 36 -6.28 1.24 -13.85
C PRO A 36 -4.82 0.76 -13.83
N PHE A 37 -4.55 -0.45 -13.33
CA PHE A 37 -3.19 -0.96 -13.08
C PHE A 37 -2.67 -1.90 -14.18
N HIS A 38 -3.52 -2.31 -15.12
CA HIS A 38 -3.10 -3.04 -16.32
C HIS A 38 -4.04 -2.75 -17.47
N ARG A 39 -3.59 -2.96 -18.71
CA ARG A 39 -4.42 -2.74 -19.89
C ARG A 39 -5.29 -3.97 -20.17
N GLU A 40 -6.59 -3.75 -20.26
CA GLU A 40 -7.58 -4.77 -20.60
C GLU A 40 -8.77 -4.17 -21.36
N LYS A 41 -9.58 -5.04 -22.00
CA LYS A 41 -10.82 -4.64 -22.70
C LYS A 41 -12.08 -5.00 -21.92
N THR A 42 -12.00 -5.99 -21.04
CA THR A 42 -13.11 -6.49 -20.23
C THR A 42 -12.94 -6.01 -18.79
N PRO A 43 -13.98 -5.43 -18.15
CA PRO A 43 -13.90 -5.00 -16.76
C PRO A 43 -13.57 -6.16 -15.81
N SER A 44 -12.38 -6.17 -15.22
CA SER A 44 -11.98 -7.16 -14.21
C SER A 44 -11.74 -6.57 -12.82
N PHE A 45 -11.74 -5.25 -12.69
CA PHE A 45 -11.61 -4.54 -11.43
C PHE A 45 -12.95 -4.52 -10.70
N MET A 46 -13.01 -5.12 -9.51
CA MET A 46 -14.20 -5.24 -8.68
C MET A 46 -14.01 -4.52 -7.35
N VAL A 47 -15.02 -3.78 -6.91
CA VAL A 47 -15.06 -3.10 -5.61
C VAL A 47 -16.22 -3.69 -4.80
N SER A 48 -15.93 -4.09 -3.57
CA SER A 48 -16.90 -4.65 -2.63
C SER A 48 -17.23 -3.63 -1.54
N PRO A 49 -18.45 -3.05 -1.53
CA PRO A 49 -18.87 -2.12 -0.48
C PRO A 49 -18.92 -2.79 0.90
N GLU A 50 -19.40 -4.04 0.96
CA GLU A 50 -19.51 -4.80 2.21
C GLU A 50 -18.14 -5.06 2.85
N ARG A 51 -17.14 -5.40 2.02
CA ARG A 51 -15.80 -5.72 2.50
C ARG A 51 -14.88 -4.51 2.63
N GLN A 52 -15.28 -3.34 2.11
CA GLN A 52 -14.44 -2.15 1.99
C GLN A 52 -13.08 -2.47 1.32
N MET A 53 -13.12 -3.25 0.24
CA MET A 53 -11.94 -3.71 -0.50
C MET A 53 -12.19 -3.76 -2.01
N TRP A 54 -11.11 -3.73 -2.79
CA TRP A 54 -11.11 -3.96 -4.22
C TRP A 54 -10.21 -5.13 -4.60
N HIS A 55 -10.52 -5.77 -5.73
CA HIS A 55 -9.68 -6.79 -6.33
C HIS A 55 -9.87 -6.80 -7.84
N CYS A 56 -8.77 -7.01 -8.57
CA CYS A 56 -8.74 -7.14 -10.00
C CYS A 56 -8.56 -8.61 -10.37
N PHE A 57 -9.59 -9.21 -10.96
CA PHE A 57 -9.59 -10.60 -11.41
C PHE A 57 -8.92 -10.81 -12.79
N GLY A 58 -8.27 -9.78 -13.32
CA GLY A 58 -7.46 -9.83 -14.54
C GLY A 58 -6.05 -10.35 -14.28
N SER A 59 -5.16 -10.14 -15.27
CA SER A 59 -3.79 -10.67 -15.23
C SER A 59 -2.91 -10.10 -14.12
N CYS A 60 -3.25 -8.92 -13.56
CA CYS A 60 -2.46 -8.35 -12.48
C CYS A 60 -2.76 -8.96 -11.10
N GLY A 61 -3.95 -9.54 -10.88
CA GLY A 61 -4.34 -10.13 -9.59
C GLY A 61 -4.30 -9.17 -8.40
N GLU A 62 -4.23 -7.85 -8.65
CA GLU A 62 -4.04 -6.87 -7.61
C GLU A 62 -5.30 -6.70 -6.76
N GLY A 63 -5.13 -6.34 -5.49
CA GLY A 63 -6.24 -6.09 -4.59
C GLY A 63 -5.78 -5.52 -3.27
N GLY A 64 -6.69 -4.88 -2.56
CA GLY A 64 -6.42 -4.27 -1.27
C GLY A 64 -7.54 -3.34 -0.80
N ASP A 65 -7.17 -2.47 0.11
CA ASP A 65 -8.04 -1.43 0.67
C ASP A 65 -7.82 -0.08 -0.03
N ILE A 66 -8.43 0.96 0.56
CA ILE A 66 -8.31 2.36 0.13
C ILE A 66 -6.86 2.85 0.07
N PHE A 67 -6.01 2.41 1.02
CA PHE A 67 -4.59 2.80 1.06
C PHE A 67 -3.85 2.17 -0.10
N LYS A 68 -3.99 0.85 -0.29
CA LYS A 68 -3.30 0.15 -1.38
C LYS A 68 -3.75 0.65 -2.74
N PHE A 69 -5.01 1.05 -2.91
CA PHE A 69 -5.46 1.73 -4.14
C PHE A 69 -4.69 3.02 -4.36
N LEU A 70 -4.72 3.94 -3.38
CA LEU A 70 -4.11 5.27 -3.50
C LEU A 70 -2.60 5.17 -3.76
N MET A 71 -1.91 4.34 -2.97
CA MET A 71 -0.47 4.11 -3.13
C MET A 71 -0.12 3.64 -4.54
N LYS A 72 -0.88 2.70 -5.10
CA LYS A 72 -0.64 2.23 -6.47
C LYS A 72 -1.04 3.25 -7.53
N TYR A 73 -2.14 3.96 -7.33
CA TYR A 73 -2.69 4.88 -8.33
C TYR A 73 -1.85 6.15 -8.46
N GLU A 74 -1.39 6.71 -7.33
CA GLU A 74 -0.58 7.92 -7.28
C GLU A 74 0.93 7.65 -7.11
N ASN A 75 1.34 6.38 -7.07
CA ASN A 75 2.73 5.97 -6.84
C ASN A 75 3.32 6.60 -5.56
N LEU A 76 2.60 6.40 -4.46
CA LEU A 76 2.92 6.96 -3.15
C LEU A 76 3.40 5.90 -2.17
N GLU A 77 4.28 6.34 -1.27
CA GLU A 77 4.63 5.57 -0.08
C GLU A 77 3.49 5.64 0.94
N PHE A 78 3.48 4.67 1.87
CA PHE A 78 2.38 4.53 2.84
C PHE A 78 2.14 5.80 3.67
N TYR A 79 3.20 6.51 4.08
CA TYR A 79 3.05 7.71 4.91
C TYR A 79 2.45 8.89 4.13
N GLU A 80 2.71 8.98 2.83
CA GLU A 80 2.12 10.00 1.95
C GLU A 80 0.63 9.72 1.76
N ALA A 81 0.28 8.47 1.43
CA ALA A 81 -1.10 8.03 1.34
C ALA A 81 -1.86 8.22 2.67
N LEU A 82 -1.20 7.96 3.81
CA LEU A 82 -1.75 8.18 5.14
C LEU A 82 -2.10 9.66 5.38
N LYS A 83 -1.23 10.59 5.00
CA LYS A 83 -1.52 12.03 5.13
C LYS A 83 -2.72 12.45 4.29
N ILE A 84 -2.74 12.04 3.02
CA ILE A 84 -3.81 12.41 2.08
C ILE A 84 -5.15 11.86 2.57
N LEU A 85 -5.18 10.60 2.99
CA LEU A 85 -6.42 9.97 3.48
C LEU A 85 -6.84 10.51 4.85
N ALA A 86 -5.89 10.85 5.72
CA ALA A 86 -6.19 11.49 7.00
C ALA A 86 -6.84 12.86 6.80
N GLU A 87 -6.32 13.68 5.88
CA GLU A 87 -6.91 14.97 5.52
C GLU A 87 -8.32 14.80 4.97
N LYS A 88 -8.52 13.86 4.03
CA LYS A 88 -9.85 13.54 3.48
C LYS A 88 -10.83 13.04 4.55
N ALA A 89 -10.35 12.29 5.53
CA ALA A 89 -11.15 11.74 6.63
C ALA A 89 -11.36 12.74 7.79
N GLY A 90 -10.71 13.90 7.78
CA GLY A 90 -10.68 14.83 8.91
C GLY A 90 -10.06 14.21 10.17
N VAL A 91 -9.09 13.31 10.00
CA VAL A 91 -8.36 12.65 11.09
C VAL A 91 -7.06 13.41 11.32
N GLU A 92 -6.85 13.91 12.53
CA GLU A 92 -5.60 14.57 12.88
C GLU A 92 -4.51 13.54 13.15
N LEU A 93 -3.49 13.52 12.29
CA LEU A 93 -2.29 12.75 12.54
C LEU A 93 -1.45 13.48 13.60
N LYS A 94 -1.05 12.75 14.65
CA LYS A 94 -0.06 13.26 15.61
C LYS A 94 1.20 13.64 14.83
N LYS A 95 1.60 14.92 14.93
CA LYS A 95 2.89 15.36 14.42
C LYS A 95 3.96 14.60 15.18
N ILE A 96 4.78 13.86 14.45
CA ILE A 96 5.95 13.19 15.00
C ILE A 96 6.79 14.27 15.66
N SER A 97 6.97 14.16 16.97
CA SER A 97 7.81 15.09 17.72
C SER A 97 9.26 14.99 17.21
N PRO A 98 10.09 16.04 17.32
CA PRO A 98 11.51 15.95 16.96
C PRO A 98 12.24 14.78 17.67
N ALA A 99 11.80 14.42 18.87
CA ALA A 99 12.32 13.27 19.63
C ALA A 99 11.93 11.92 19.00
N GLU A 100 10.67 11.75 18.57
CA GLU A 100 10.24 10.55 17.84
C GLU A 100 10.87 10.48 16.45
N HIS A 101 11.06 11.61 15.78
CA HIS A 101 11.79 11.68 14.50
C HIS A 101 13.25 11.21 14.67
N LYS A 102 13.89 11.58 15.78
CA LYS A 102 15.22 11.09 16.15
C LYS A 102 15.20 9.58 16.40
N GLN A 103 14.15 9.04 17.02
CA GLN A 103 13.97 7.61 17.21
C GLN A 103 13.78 6.86 15.88
N PHE A 104 13.01 7.40 14.94
CA PHE A 104 12.90 6.85 13.58
C PHE A 104 14.23 6.90 12.83
N GLY A 105 15.02 7.98 13.01
CA GLY A 105 16.39 8.06 12.51
C GLY A 105 17.27 6.93 13.05
N ILE A 106 17.20 6.67 14.36
CA ILE A 106 17.92 5.55 15.00
C ILE A 106 17.49 4.21 14.41
N LEU A 107 16.19 3.98 14.19
CA LEU A 107 15.71 2.74 13.57
C LEU A 107 16.23 2.59 12.13
N TYR A 108 16.24 3.68 11.37
CA TYR A 108 16.80 3.70 10.03
C TYR A 108 18.29 3.41 10.03
N ASP A 109 19.05 4.00 10.95
CA ASP A 109 20.48 3.76 11.12
C ASP A 109 20.77 2.30 11.51
N ILE A 110 19.95 1.70 12.37
CA ILE A 110 20.04 0.28 12.73
C ILE A 110 19.76 -0.60 11.52
N SER A 111 18.67 -0.35 10.78
CA SER A 111 18.34 -1.09 9.55
C SER A 111 19.43 -0.97 8.49
N GLN A 112 19.99 0.23 8.31
CA GLN A 112 21.10 0.48 7.41
C GLN A 112 22.37 -0.27 7.85
N SER A 113 22.71 -0.24 9.14
CA SER A 113 23.85 -0.97 9.69
C SER A 113 23.69 -2.48 9.52
N ALA A 114 22.49 -3.01 9.77
CA ALA A 114 22.18 -4.42 9.57
C ALA A 114 22.32 -4.82 8.09
N LYS A 115 21.81 -4.00 7.16
CA LYS A 115 21.97 -4.19 5.71
C LYS A 115 23.44 -4.27 5.32
N ASP A 116 24.26 -3.32 5.77
CA ASP A 116 25.68 -3.25 5.42
C ASP A 116 26.47 -4.42 6.02
N PHE A 117 26.13 -4.83 7.25
CA PHE A 117 26.69 -6.03 7.88
C PHE A 117 26.39 -7.29 7.06
N PHE A 118 25.12 -7.55 6.74
CA PHE A 118 24.75 -8.76 5.99
C PHE A 118 25.28 -8.75 4.56
N LYS A 119 25.36 -7.59 3.91
CA LYS A 119 26.02 -7.45 2.61
C LYS A 119 27.48 -7.87 2.67
N LYS A 120 28.23 -7.40 3.68
CA LYS A 120 29.63 -7.76 3.86
C LYS A 120 29.81 -9.26 4.14
N GLN A 121 28.96 -9.84 4.98
CA GLN A 121 28.98 -11.28 5.24
C GLN A 121 28.70 -12.09 3.98
N LEU A 122 27.76 -11.63 3.15
CA LEU A 122 27.45 -12.27 1.88
C LEU A 122 28.66 -12.25 0.93
N GLU A 123 29.33 -11.12 0.79
CA GLU A 123 30.52 -10.98 -0.07
C GLU A 123 31.70 -11.86 0.37
N GLN A 124 31.76 -12.20 1.66
CA GLN A 124 32.83 -13.00 2.26
C GLN A 124 32.55 -14.51 2.21
N SER A 125 31.31 -14.92 1.95
CA SER A 125 30.92 -16.33 1.95
C SER A 125 30.78 -16.89 0.53
N THR A 126 31.82 -17.59 0.09
CA THR A 126 31.84 -18.29 -1.21
C THR A 126 30.72 -19.33 -1.31
N GLU A 127 30.41 -20.03 -0.21
CA GLU A 127 29.31 -21.01 -0.14
C GLU A 127 27.96 -20.34 -0.38
N THR A 128 27.68 -19.22 0.29
CA THR A 128 26.42 -18.49 0.14
C THR A 128 26.29 -17.86 -1.25
N LEU A 129 27.39 -17.36 -1.82
CA LEU A 129 27.42 -16.85 -3.19
C LEU A 129 27.15 -17.94 -4.23
N ASN A 130 27.70 -19.15 -4.04
CA ASN A 130 27.44 -20.28 -4.92
C ASN A 130 25.99 -20.74 -4.82
N TYR A 131 25.45 -20.85 -3.60
CA TYR A 131 24.04 -21.15 -3.36
C TYR A 131 23.09 -20.16 -4.08
N LEU A 132 23.40 -18.86 -4.03
CA LEU A 132 22.60 -17.84 -4.74
C LEU A 132 22.68 -17.98 -6.26
N LYS A 133 23.86 -18.31 -6.81
CA LYS A 133 24.04 -18.53 -8.25
C LYS A 133 23.30 -19.77 -8.75
N GLU A 134 23.27 -20.84 -7.96
CA GLU A 134 22.54 -22.08 -8.28
C GLU A 134 21.02 -21.91 -8.26
N ARG A 135 20.51 -20.86 -7.59
CA ARG A 135 19.09 -20.50 -7.53
C ARG A 135 18.64 -19.47 -8.57
N GLY A 136 19.49 -19.15 -9.55
CA GLY A 136 19.09 -18.43 -10.76
C GLY A 136 18.27 -19.31 -11.70
#